data_AF-A0A6J1IZ56-F1
#
_entry.id   AF-A0A6J1IZ56-F1
#
_cell.length_a   1.000
_cell.length_b   1.000
_cell.length_c   1.000
_cell.angle_alpha   90.00
_cell.angle_beta   90.00
_cell.angle_gamma   90.00
#
_symmetry.space_group_name_H-M   'P 1'
#
loop_
_entity.id
_entity.type
_entity.pdbx_description
1 polymer ?
#
loop_
_entity_poly.entity_id
_entity_poly.type
_entity_poly.pdbx_seq_one_letter_code
_entity_poly.pdbx_strand_id
1 'polypeptide(L)'
;MFKSARWRSEKNRIKAEFKLRFCATQIPEFGGDSLMISVVPGDVGKPTLRLEKATVRGGKCRWENAAYVTVKFDADQKTGKFIEKLLHFRVSTGLTRPGLLGDVSIDFAKYAEATKPFSASLPLQNSNSAVLHIWIQRIQEDGEQRDLEEFEGLKSRSQHESLSSYLNNEYINKNNYTEDGLSDEAEKNGEVNGELSSSESSSGLDSPIENGITKNIHQQPNGFVSPLSHAPVSRKPTSHEEDQTLAWKWSTQSDHILTTDDLRAVLEEMRQELNYEKDLNGNLRLQVQKTQESNTKLILTVQDLEEILDEKNCEISDLYTELNSKKAEYSDALDAIRELESHGRSLEEELEKQGEDFEAELEAMILSKVEQEQRAIRAEEALRKLRSRNARTAERVQGEFGRVSKQMVCAFEANEKVAMKAVAEASEVRSQRSRLEEALQNANEEIRSVRESYEEKLETMESEVKDMQERYSEISLRFAEVEGERQRLVMTVRNLRNANRN
;
A
#
# COMPACT_ATOMS: atom_id res chain seq x y z
N MET A 1 15.15 60.69 16.96
CA MET A 1 15.95 59.50 16.57
C MET A 1 15.02 58.29 16.63
N PHE A 2 14.26 58.05 15.56
CA PHE A 2 13.29 56.96 15.52
C PHE A 2 14.02 55.66 15.15
N LYS A 3 14.07 54.71 16.10
CA LYS A 3 14.55 53.36 15.85
C LYS A 3 13.57 52.68 14.89
N SER A 4 14.06 52.28 13.72
CA SER A 4 13.33 51.43 12.78
C SER A 4 13.17 50.04 13.41
N ALA A 5 11.99 49.80 13.98
CA ALA A 5 11.56 48.45 14.32
C ALA A 5 11.24 47.73 13.01
N ARG A 6 12.05 46.73 12.69
CA ARG A 6 11.91 45.80 11.56
C ARG A 6 10.62 44.98 11.76
N TRP A 7 9.50 45.50 11.28
CA TRP A 7 8.21 44.81 11.35
C TRP A 7 8.17 43.63 10.36
N ARG A 8 8.18 42.43 10.94
CA ARG A 8 7.53 41.16 10.55
C ARG A 8 7.48 40.74 9.06
N SER A 9 8.13 39.61 8.75
CA SER A 9 7.80 38.74 7.61
C SER A 9 7.34 37.33 8.04
N GLU A 10 6.77 37.16 9.24
CA GLU A 10 6.31 35.85 9.74
C GLU A 10 5.00 35.37 9.07
N LYS A 11 4.31 36.23 8.32
CA LYS A 11 2.97 35.98 7.76
C LYS A 11 2.95 34.97 6.60
N ASN A 12 4.10 34.60 6.06
CA ASN A 12 4.21 33.72 4.89
C ASN A 12 4.94 32.41 5.18
N ARG A 13 5.15 32.08 6.46
CA ARG A 13 5.92 30.90 6.87
C ARG A 13 4.99 29.87 7.49
N ILE A 14 4.85 28.72 6.86
CA ILE A 14 4.03 27.62 7.35
C ILE A 14 4.96 26.48 7.77
N LYS A 15 4.65 25.85 8.91
CA LYS A 15 5.26 24.57 9.29
C LYS A 15 4.23 23.49 9.04
N ALA A 16 4.64 22.40 8.41
CA ALA A 16 3.81 21.21 8.32
C ALA A 16 4.61 19.99 8.73
N GLU A 17 3.94 19.07 9.42
CA GLU A 17 4.48 17.78 9.77
C GLU A 17 3.97 16.72 8.79
N PHE A 18 4.88 15.86 8.33
CA PHE A 18 4.58 14.80 7.39
C PHE A 18 4.90 13.44 7.99
N LYS A 19 3.94 12.54 7.92
CA LYS A 19 4.10 11.11 8.18
C LYS A 19 4.52 10.43 6.88
N LEU A 20 5.68 9.79 6.91
CA LEU A 20 6.31 9.13 5.79
C LEU A 20 6.40 7.63 6.03
N ARG A 21 6.05 6.82 5.03
CA ARG A 21 6.34 5.37 5.02
C ARG A 21 7.15 5.00 3.80
N PHE A 22 7.94 3.93 3.90
CA PHE A 22 8.90 3.54 2.86
C PHE A 22 8.86 2.04 2.58
N CYS A 23 8.99 1.69 1.31
CA CYS A 23 9.22 0.34 0.83
C CYS A 23 10.14 0.41 -0.39
N ALA A 24 11.22 -0.37 -0.41
CA ALA A 24 12.07 -0.52 -1.58
C ALA A 24 11.82 -1.88 -2.23
N THR A 25 11.79 -1.92 -3.56
CA THR A 25 11.58 -3.12 -4.38
C THR A 25 12.65 -3.22 -5.46
N GLN A 26 12.72 -4.38 -6.12
CA GLN A 26 13.69 -4.65 -7.19
C GLN A 26 15.15 -4.42 -6.74
N ILE A 27 15.40 -4.65 -5.45
CA ILE A 27 16.73 -4.55 -4.85
C ILE A 27 17.52 -5.74 -5.39
N PRO A 28 18.62 -5.52 -6.13
CA PRO A 28 19.44 -6.62 -6.61
C PRO A 28 20.00 -7.39 -5.41
N GLU A 29 20.33 -8.67 -5.58
CA GLU A 29 20.97 -9.50 -4.54
C GLU A 29 22.37 -8.97 -4.20
N PHE A 30 22.42 -7.84 -3.50
CA PHE A 30 23.63 -7.29 -2.92
C PHE A 30 23.78 -7.85 -1.52
N GLY A 31 25.00 -8.24 -1.14
CA GLY A 31 25.37 -8.89 0.13
C GLY A 31 25.23 -8.03 1.38
N GLY A 32 24.20 -7.20 1.49
CA GLY A 32 23.78 -6.52 2.71
C GLY A 32 22.37 -6.94 3.10
N ASP A 33 22.26 -7.67 4.21
CA ASP A 33 20.97 -8.22 4.70
C ASP A 33 19.99 -7.14 5.19
N SER A 34 20.42 -5.87 5.26
CA SER A 34 19.60 -4.75 5.71
C SER A 34 19.91 -3.43 5.02
N LEU A 35 18.89 -2.58 4.89
CA LEU A 35 18.97 -1.22 4.35
C LEU A 35 18.57 -0.19 5.41
N MET A 36 19.07 1.03 5.24
CA MET A 36 18.75 2.19 6.08
C MET A 36 18.41 3.38 5.19
N ILE A 37 17.38 4.14 5.57
CA ILE A 37 17.03 5.42 4.94
C ILE A 37 17.49 6.57 5.81
N SER A 38 18.14 7.54 5.18
CA SER A 38 18.46 8.83 5.77
C SER A 38 17.76 9.94 5.00
N VAL A 39 17.05 10.81 5.73
CA VAL A 39 16.35 11.98 5.19
C VAL A 39 17.25 13.19 5.37
N VAL A 40 17.58 13.86 4.27
CA VAL A 40 18.52 14.98 4.22
C VAL A 40 17.82 16.17 3.57
N PRO A 41 17.54 17.26 4.30
CA PRO A 41 17.03 18.50 3.72
C PRO A 41 18.07 19.11 2.77
N GLY A 42 17.63 19.57 1.60
CA GLY A 42 18.53 20.15 0.58
C GLY A 42 19.24 21.43 1.03
N ASP A 43 18.68 22.16 2.00
CA ASP A 43 19.24 23.41 2.54
C ASP A 43 20.31 23.20 3.62
N VAL A 44 20.26 22.08 4.35
CA VAL A 44 21.19 21.79 5.46
C VAL A 44 22.27 20.79 5.06
N GLY A 45 22.00 19.87 4.13
CA GLY A 45 22.93 18.86 3.64
C GLY A 45 23.34 17.78 4.67
N LYS A 46 22.91 17.90 5.93
CA LYS A 46 23.09 16.89 6.99
C LYS A 46 21.79 16.11 7.20
N PRO A 47 21.85 14.78 7.46
CA PRO A 47 20.65 13.99 7.74
C PRO A 47 19.93 14.51 8.98
N THR A 48 18.66 14.88 8.83
CA THR A 48 17.77 15.24 9.94
C THR A 48 17.12 14.03 10.57
N LEU A 49 16.97 12.94 9.81
CA LEU A 49 16.37 11.71 10.30
C LEU A 49 17.07 10.50 9.70
N ARG A 50 17.30 9.47 10.51
CA ARG A 50 17.75 8.15 10.08
C ARG A 50 16.78 7.12 10.60
N LEU A 51 16.19 6.36 9.68
CA LEU A 51 15.31 5.26 10.04
C LEU A 51 16.13 4.08 10.52
N GLU A 52 15.49 3.19 11.29
CA GLU A 52 16.09 1.93 11.69
C GLU A 52 16.41 1.03 10.48
N LYS A 53 17.33 0.09 10.68
CA LYS A 53 17.70 -0.87 9.64
C LYS A 53 16.52 -1.81 9.39
N ALA A 54 16.16 -1.99 8.12
CA ALA A 54 15.12 -2.92 7.69
C ALA A 54 15.76 -4.08 6.91
N THR A 55 15.35 -5.32 7.18
CA THR A 55 15.89 -6.50 6.50
C THR A 55 15.37 -6.62 5.06
N VAL A 56 16.22 -7.05 4.14
CA VAL A 56 15.84 -7.33 2.75
C VAL A 56 15.37 -8.79 2.63
N ARG A 57 14.20 -9.04 2.05
CA ARG A 57 13.67 -10.38 1.78
C ARG A 57 13.10 -10.44 0.37
N GLY A 58 13.63 -11.34 -0.48
CA GLY A 58 13.15 -11.54 -1.85
C GLY A 58 13.15 -10.27 -2.71
N GLY A 59 14.23 -9.49 -2.67
CA GLY A 59 14.36 -8.23 -3.43
C GLY A 59 13.48 -7.07 -2.93
N LYS A 60 12.79 -7.23 -1.78
CA LYS A 60 11.94 -6.21 -1.15
C LYS A 60 12.42 -5.88 0.25
N CYS A 61 12.33 -4.61 0.61
CA CYS A 61 12.65 -4.10 1.94
C CYS A 61 11.57 -3.13 2.40
N ARG A 62 10.97 -3.35 3.56
CA ARG A 62 9.91 -2.49 4.12
C ARG A 62 10.35 -1.98 5.49
N TRP A 63 10.19 -0.67 5.70
CA TRP A 63 10.36 -0.07 7.02
C TRP A 63 9.02 -0.12 7.77
N GLU A 64 8.99 -0.79 8.91
CA GLU A 64 7.77 -0.98 9.71
C GLU A 64 7.32 0.33 10.37
N ASN A 65 8.28 1.11 10.84
CA ASN A 65 8.03 2.38 11.52
C ASN A 65 7.88 3.54 10.53
N ALA A 66 6.83 4.33 10.71
CA ALA A 66 6.65 5.58 9.97
C ALA A 66 7.65 6.64 10.48
N ALA A 67 8.14 7.45 9.56
CA ALA A 67 9.05 8.54 9.84
C ALA A 67 8.28 9.86 9.85
N TYR A 68 8.52 10.70 10.85
CA TYR A 68 7.87 12.00 10.97
C TYR A 68 8.86 13.10 10.65
N VAL A 69 8.52 13.99 9.72
CA VAL A 69 9.40 15.07 9.28
C VAL A 69 8.64 16.38 9.27
N THR A 70 9.15 17.36 10.02
CA THR A 70 8.63 18.73 10.01
C THR A 70 9.36 19.56 8.97
N VAL A 71 8.63 20.11 8.00
CA VAL A 71 9.18 20.98 6.95
C VAL A 71 8.63 22.40 7.15
N LYS A 72 9.52 23.39 7.02
CA LYS A 72 9.16 24.81 7.04
C LYS A 72 9.12 25.32 5.61
N PHE A 73 7.97 25.87 5.21
CA PHE A 73 7.76 26.47 3.91
C PHE A 73 7.71 27.97 4.03
N ASP A 74 8.32 28.66 3.08
CA ASP A 74 8.24 30.10 2.92
C ASP A 74 7.49 30.36 1.61
N ALA A 75 6.40 31.11 1.65
CA ALA A 75 5.60 31.46 0.47
C ALA A 75 6.07 32.80 -0.13
N ASP A 76 6.25 32.82 -1.44
CA ASP A 76 6.60 34.04 -2.17
C ASP A 76 5.48 35.09 -2.03
N GLN A 77 5.86 36.30 -1.62
CA GLN A 77 4.92 37.38 -1.33
C GLN A 77 4.16 37.87 -2.56
N LYS A 78 4.70 37.65 -3.77
CA LYS A 78 4.09 38.09 -5.02
C LYS A 78 3.16 37.05 -5.65
N THR A 79 3.51 35.77 -5.53
CA THR A 79 2.80 34.68 -6.22
C THR A 79 1.97 33.79 -5.28
N GLY A 80 2.21 33.86 -3.98
CA GLY A 80 1.57 32.98 -2.99
C GLY A 80 2.04 31.53 -3.03
N LYS A 81 2.92 31.15 -3.98
CA LYS A 81 3.44 29.79 -4.11
C LYS A 81 4.53 29.54 -3.07
N PHE A 82 4.56 28.34 -2.51
CA PHE A 82 5.66 27.91 -1.65
C PHE A 82 6.94 27.76 -2.44
N ILE A 83 8.03 28.28 -1.89
CA ILE A 83 9.38 28.09 -2.40
C ILE A 83 9.70 26.59 -2.31
N GLU A 84 10.34 26.06 -3.37
CA GLU A 84 10.79 24.68 -3.46
C GLU A 84 11.52 24.23 -2.19
N LYS A 85 11.15 23.04 -1.70
CA LYS A 85 11.74 22.42 -0.51
C LYS A 85 12.08 20.96 -0.78
N LEU A 86 13.27 20.74 -1.31
CA LEU A 86 13.79 19.40 -1.61
C LEU A 86 14.22 18.66 -0.34
N LEU A 87 13.71 17.44 -0.17
CA LEU A 87 14.22 16.46 0.78
C LEU A 87 14.82 15.30 -0.02
N HIS A 88 16.07 14.97 0.29
CA HIS A 88 16.78 13.83 -0.27
C HIS A 88 16.61 12.61 0.64
N PHE A 89 16.14 11.51 0.06
CA PHE A 89 16.03 10.21 0.71
C PHE A 89 17.16 9.34 0.22
N ARG A 90 18.14 9.10 1.08
CA ARG A 90 19.32 8.32 0.77
C ARG A 90 19.21 6.93 1.38
N VAL A 91 19.18 5.91 0.53
CA VAL A 91 19.13 4.50 0.88
C VAL A 91 20.54 3.93 0.91
N SER A 92 20.95 3.38 2.05
CA SER A 92 22.30 2.84 2.26
C SER A 92 22.24 1.42 2.82
N THR A 93 23.29 0.65 2.58
CA THR A 93 23.43 -0.70 3.15
C THR A 93 23.76 -0.62 4.65
N GLY A 94 23.18 -1.51 5.44
CA GLY A 94 23.35 -1.59 6.88
C GLY A 94 24.67 -2.21 7.36
N LEU A 95 25.65 -2.40 6.47
CA LEU A 95 26.95 -3.02 6.77
C LEU A 95 27.91 -2.04 7.50
N THR A 96 29.01 -2.57 8.03
CA THR A 96 30.05 -1.79 8.76
C THR A 96 30.76 -0.74 7.89
N ARG A 97 30.70 -0.89 6.57
CA ARG A 97 31.00 0.17 5.60
C ARG A 97 29.70 0.54 4.88
N PRO A 98 29.13 1.73 5.11
CA PRO A 98 27.88 2.12 4.47
C PRO A 98 28.11 2.29 2.96
N GLY A 99 27.60 1.35 2.18
CA GLY A 99 27.50 1.49 0.73
C GLY A 99 26.23 2.25 0.38
N LEU A 100 26.32 3.26 -0.47
CA LEU A 100 25.16 3.98 -0.97
C LEU A 100 24.46 3.11 -2.03
N LEU A 101 23.22 2.67 -1.77
CA LEU A 101 22.41 1.96 -2.75
C LEU A 101 21.82 2.95 -3.78
N GLY A 102 21.46 4.14 -3.30
CA GLY A 102 21.06 5.27 -4.14
C GLY A 102 20.22 6.27 -3.38
N ASP A 103 19.82 7.31 -4.06
CA ASP A 103 19.09 8.42 -3.50
C ASP A 103 18.02 8.94 -4.45
N VAL A 104 17.04 9.62 -3.86
CA VAL A 104 15.95 10.28 -4.55
C VAL A 104 15.61 11.59 -3.87
N SER A 105 15.17 12.58 -4.67
CA SER A 105 14.82 13.90 -4.17
C SER A 105 13.35 14.17 -4.45
N ILE A 106 12.62 14.68 -3.44
CA ILE A 106 11.22 15.07 -3.59
C ILE A 106 11.06 16.51 -3.13
N ASP A 107 10.38 17.32 -3.93
CA ASP A 107 9.98 18.67 -3.56
C ASP A 107 8.71 18.63 -2.70
N PHE A 108 8.88 18.92 -1.41
CA PHE A 108 7.80 18.94 -0.44
C PHE A 108 6.89 20.18 -0.54
N ALA A 109 7.31 21.22 -1.28
CA ALA A 109 6.47 22.41 -1.48
C ALA A 109 5.14 22.05 -2.18
N LYS A 110 5.15 21.04 -3.06
CA LYS A 110 3.97 20.49 -3.73
C LYS A 110 2.93 19.90 -2.77
N TYR A 111 3.36 19.47 -1.58
CA TYR A 111 2.51 18.83 -0.58
C TYR A 111 2.22 19.73 0.63
N ALA A 112 2.68 20.99 0.63
CA ALA A 112 2.52 21.92 1.75
C ALA A 112 1.05 22.13 2.13
N GLU A 113 0.15 22.15 1.14
CA GLU A 113 -1.29 22.31 1.31
C GLU A 113 -2.10 21.02 1.10
N ALA A 114 -1.44 19.89 0.82
CA ALA A 114 -2.13 18.63 0.55
C ALA A 114 -2.86 18.11 1.79
N THR A 115 -4.15 17.78 1.63
CA THR A 115 -4.98 17.14 2.66
C THR A 115 -5.10 15.63 2.45
N LYS A 116 -5.00 15.17 1.20
CA LYS A 116 -5.02 13.75 0.85
C LYS A 116 -3.61 13.14 0.94
N PRO A 117 -3.48 11.89 1.43
CA PRO A 117 -2.22 11.15 1.36
C PRO A 117 -1.77 10.97 -0.10
N PHE A 118 -0.46 10.98 -0.31
CA PHE A 118 0.16 10.81 -1.62
C PHE A 118 1.12 9.62 -1.60
N SER A 119 1.31 8.95 -2.74
CA SER A 119 2.33 7.92 -2.93
C SER A 119 3.17 8.20 -4.16
N ALA A 120 4.47 7.94 -4.06
CA ALA A 120 5.42 8.08 -5.16
C ALA A 120 6.25 6.81 -5.29
N SER A 121 6.55 6.39 -6.51
CA SER A 121 7.47 5.30 -6.82
C SER A 121 8.59 5.86 -7.68
N LEU A 122 9.81 5.91 -7.15
CA LEU A 122 10.92 6.61 -7.81
C LEU A 122 12.15 5.70 -7.89
N PRO A 123 12.81 5.61 -9.05
CA PRO A 123 14.04 4.84 -9.20
C PRO A 123 15.19 5.50 -8.41
N LEU A 124 16.06 4.68 -7.83
CA LEU A 124 17.22 5.16 -7.08
C LEU A 124 18.38 5.50 -8.03
N GLN A 125 18.93 6.71 -7.93
CA GLN A 125 19.90 7.24 -8.92
C GLN A 125 21.25 6.50 -9.03
N ASN A 126 21.55 5.53 -8.15
CA ASN A 126 22.78 4.72 -8.19
C ASN A 126 22.52 3.20 -8.31
N SER A 127 21.28 2.81 -8.62
CA SER A 127 20.91 1.41 -8.83
C SER A 127 20.26 1.25 -10.20
N ASN A 128 20.65 0.20 -10.93
CA ASN A 128 20.13 -0.05 -12.27
C ASN A 128 18.68 -0.58 -12.27
N SER A 129 18.14 -0.98 -11.12
CA SER A 129 16.79 -1.56 -11.01
C SER A 129 16.01 -1.18 -9.74
N ALA A 130 16.65 -0.70 -8.68
CA ALA A 130 15.95 -0.53 -7.40
C ALA A 130 15.01 0.67 -7.41
N VAL A 131 13.80 0.46 -6.91
CA VAL A 131 12.73 1.47 -6.82
C VAL A 131 12.38 1.72 -5.36
N LEU A 132 12.30 2.99 -4.97
CA LEU A 132 11.82 3.41 -3.66
C LEU A 132 10.37 3.91 -3.76
N HIS A 133 9.48 3.23 -3.06
CA HIS A 133 8.09 3.63 -2.85
C HIS A 133 7.99 4.42 -1.54
N ILE A 134 7.39 5.61 -1.61
CA ILE A 134 7.23 6.54 -0.48
C ILE A 134 5.75 6.92 -0.38
N TRP A 135 5.19 6.85 0.82
CA TRP A 135 3.86 7.38 1.14
C TRP A 135 4.02 8.62 2.00
N ILE A 136 3.43 9.74 1.58
CA ILE A 136 3.50 11.05 2.21
C ILE A 136 2.11 11.44 2.70
N GLN A 137 1.95 11.68 3.99
CA GLN A 137 0.70 12.15 4.57
C GLN A 137 0.98 13.38 5.44
N ARG A 138 0.35 14.51 5.15
CA ARG A 138 0.40 15.69 6.02
C ARG A 138 -0.44 15.44 7.27
N ILE A 139 0.10 15.77 8.43
CA ILE A 139 -0.62 15.73 9.70
C ILE A 139 -1.21 17.11 9.92
N GLN A 140 -2.52 17.18 10.13
CA GLN A 140 -3.22 18.42 10.42
C GLN A 140 -3.35 18.54 11.94
N GLU A 141 -2.83 19.62 12.53
CA GLU A 141 -3.11 19.95 13.92
C GLU A 141 -4.59 20.32 14.00
N ASP A 142 -5.37 19.44 14.64
CA ASP A 142 -6.78 19.67 14.90
C ASP A 142 -6.90 20.87 15.83
N GLY A 143 -7.50 21.94 15.32
CA GLY A 143 -7.63 23.22 15.96
C GLY A 143 -9.05 23.45 16.42
N GLU A 144 -9.50 22.72 17.44
CA GLU A 144 -10.67 23.10 18.23
C GLU A 144 -10.39 22.99 19.75
N GLN A 145 -10.66 24.11 20.42
CA GLN A 145 -10.84 24.37 21.86
C GLN A 145 -9.78 23.93 22.88
N ARG A 146 -9.10 24.95 23.43
CA ARG A 146 -8.77 25.03 24.86
C ARG A 146 -10.08 25.06 25.66
N ASP A 147 -10.21 24.18 26.65
CA ASP A 147 -10.55 24.51 28.05
C ASP A 147 -10.46 23.25 28.93
N LEU A 148 -9.72 23.38 30.04
CA LEU A 148 -9.76 22.65 31.34
C LEU A 148 -10.36 21.22 31.37
N GLU A 149 -9.70 20.20 31.90
CA GLU A 149 -9.10 20.13 33.23
C GLU A 149 -7.93 19.14 33.31
N GLU A 150 -7.02 19.48 34.20
CA GLU A 150 -5.92 18.69 34.74
C GLU A 150 -6.42 17.37 35.34
N PHE A 151 -5.97 16.23 34.83
CA PHE A 151 -5.81 15.04 35.67
C PHE A 151 -4.61 14.20 35.24
N GLU A 152 -3.62 14.24 36.11
CA GLU A 152 -2.41 13.43 36.11
C GLU A 152 -2.78 11.95 36.33
N GLY A 153 -2.23 11.05 35.51
CA GLY A 153 -2.57 9.63 35.63
C GLY A 153 -1.86 8.74 34.61
N LEU A 154 -0.61 8.40 34.90
CA LEU A 154 0.14 7.32 34.26
C LEU A 154 -0.72 6.06 34.04
N LYS A 155 -0.90 5.64 32.78
CA LYS A 155 -0.88 4.21 32.45
C LYS A 155 -0.58 3.96 30.97
N SER A 156 0.58 3.35 30.75
CA SER A 156 0.91 2.57 29.56
C SER A 156 -0.27 1.69 29.13
N ARG A 157 -0.74 1.83 27.89
CA ARG A 157 -1.55 0.81 27.24
C ARG A 157 -1.20 0.73 25.76
N SER A 158 -0.49 -0.34 25.42
CA SER A 158 -0.39 -0.87 24.07
C SER A 158 -1.79 -1.06 23.50
N GLN A 159 -2.06 -0.51 22.32
CA GLN A 159 -3.22 -0.87 21.53
C GLN A 159 -2.77 -1.22 20.11
N HIS A 160 -2.65 -2.52 19.93
CA HIS A 160 -2.79 -3.22 18.68
C HIS A 160 -4.26 -3.04 18.26
N GLU A 161 -4.54 -2.09 17.39
CA GLU A 161 -5.87 -1.92 16.82
C GLU A 161 -5.75 -1.81 15.30
N SER A 162 -6.30 -2.84 14.64
CA SER A 162 -6.27 -3.06 13.20
C SER A 162 -6.88 -1.88 12.44
N LEU A 163 -6.14 -1.36 11.47
CA LEU A 163 -6.55 -0.23 10.63
C LEU A 163 -7.01 -0.72 9.24
N SER A 164 -8.22 -1.26 9.15
CA SER A 164 -8.92 -1.55 7.89
C SER A 164 -10.00 -0.53 7.51
N SER A 165 -10.24 0.51 8.31
CA SER A 165 -11.40 1.40 8.15
C SER A 165 -11.16 2.71 7.38
N TYR A 166 -9.98 2.95 6.80
CA TYR A 166 -9.68 4.24 6.15
C TYR A 166 -9.42 4.17 4.64
N LEU A 167 -9.67 3.04 3.99
CA LEU A 167 -9.55 2.93 2.52
C LEU A 167 -10.89 3.04 1.78
N ASN A 168 -12.00 3.22 2.47
CA ASN A 168 -13.31 3.33 1.83
C ASN A 168 -13.97 4.68 2.14
N ASN A 169 -13.63 5.69 1.34
CA ASN A 169 -14.51 6.81 0.98
C ASN A 169 -13.71 7.86 0.20
N GLU A 170 -13.96 7.96 -1.11
CA GLU A 170 -14.38 9.20 -1.79
C GLU A 170 -14.17 9.06 -3.30
N TYR A 171 -15.12 8.44 -4.02
CA TYR A 171 -15.39 8.76 -5.43
C TYR A 171 -16.81 8.32 -5.81
N ILE A 172 -17.83 9.09 -5.42
CA ILE A 172 -19.01 9.35 -6.27
C ILE A 172 -19.55 10.72 -5.85
N ASN A 173 -19.22 11.77 -6.61
CA ASN A 173 -20.18 12.85 -6.83
C ASN A 173 -19.78 13.67 -8.07
N LYS A 174 -20.39 13.37 -9.21
CA LYS A 174 -20.96 14.39 -10.10
C LYS A 174 -21.74 13.77 -11.26
N ASN A 175 -22.96 14.30 -11.41
CA ASN A 175 -23.80 14.40 -12.61
C ASN A 175 -24.83 13.29 -12.83
N ASN A 176 -26.02 13.49 -12.26
CA ASN A 176 -27.28 13.15 -12.92
C ASN A 176 -27.90 14.44 -13.46
N TYR A 177 -28.06 14.52 -14.78
CA TYR A 177 -29.15 15.25 -15.40
C TYR A 177 -30.16 14.21 -15.90
N THR A 178 -31.41 14.56 -15.66
CA THR A 178 -32.67 13.82 -15.75
C THR A 178 -33.07 13.43 -17.18
N GLU A 179 -33.58 12.21 -17.35
CA GLU A 179 -34.82 11.84 -18.07
C GLU A 179 -34.98 10.32 -17.91
N ASP A 180 -35.84 9.82 -17.02
CA ASP A 180 -37.29 9.62 -17.15
C ASP A 180 -37.65 8.51 -18.16
N GLY A 181 -38.43 7.52 -17.72
CA GLY A 181 -39.06 6.54 -18.63
C GLY A 181 -38.92 5.06 -18.28
N LEU A 182 -39.56 4.66 -17.18
CA LEU A 182 -40.17 3.37 -16.87
C LEU A 182 -40.27 2.33 -18.01
N SER A 183 -39.83 1.10 -17.73
CA SER A 183 -40.39 -0.11 -18.35
C SER A 183 -40.50 -1.22 -17.31
N ASP A 184 -41.72 -1.66 -17.04
CA ASP A 184 -42.00 -3.06 -16.72
C ASP A 184 -43.50 -3.30 -16.87
N GLU A 185 -43.88 -4.17 -17.80
CA GLU A 185 -44.77 -5.30 -17.49
C GLU A 185 -44.94 -6.27 -18.68
N ALA A 186 -45.14 -7.53 -18.27
CA ALA A 186 -45.90 -8.60 -18.92
C ALA A 186 -45.18 -9.61 -19.84
N GLU A 187 -44.79 -10.71 -19.18
CA GLU A 187 -45.17 -12.11 -19.47
C GLU A 187 -46.10 -12.39 -20.68
N LYS A 188 -45.74 -13.34 -21.55
CA LYS A 188 -46.31 -14.73 -21.64
C LYS A 188 -46.07 -15.40 -23.01
N ASN A 189 -45.51 -16.62 -22.93
CA ASN A 189 -45.83 -17.87 -23.62
C ASN A 189 -46.59 -17.86 -24.97
N GLY A 190 -46.11 -18.66 -25.94
CA GLY A 190 -46.97 -19.19 -27.00
C GLY A 190 -46.26 -19.80 -28.21
N GLU A 191 -46.19 -21.13 -28.21
CA GLU A 191 -45.70 -22.05 -29.24
C GLU A 191 -46.42 -22.02 -30.62
N VAL A 192 -45.70 -22.51 -31.65
CA VAL A 192 -46.14 -23.41 -32.75
C VAL A 192 -46.46 -22.85 -34.17
N ASN A 193 -45.55 -23.27 -35.09
CA ASN A 193 -45.67 -23.75 -36.49
C ASN A 193 -46.11 -22.87 -37.68
N GLY A 194 -45.31 -22.97 -38.76
CA GLY A 194 -45.72 -22.72 -40.15
C GLY A 194 -44.56 -22.69 -41.15
N GLU A 195 -44.27 -23.81 -41.81
CA GLU A 195 -43.41 -23.90 -43.00
C GLU A 195 -44.05 -23.21 -44.23
N LEU A 196 -43.23 -22.67 -45.15
CA LEU A 196 -43.21 -22.96 -46.60
C LEU A 196 -42.27 -21.97 -47.36
N SER A 197 -41.26 -22.52 -48.05
CA SER A 197 -40.76 -22.24 -49.43
C SER A 197 -41.07 -20.89 -50.12
N SER A 198 -40.22 -20.23 -50.94
CA SER A 198 -38.95 -20.53 -51.64
C SER A 198 -38.37 -19.21 -52.21
N SER A 199 -37.05 -19.20 -52.47
CA SER A 199 -36.33 -18.51 -53.57
C SER A 199 -36.38 -16.97 -53.68
N GLU A 200 -35.23 -16.30 -53.73
CA GLU A 200 -34.49 -15.93 -54.95
C GLU A 200 -33.22 -15.10 -54.61
N SER A 201 -32.28 -15.15 -55.53
CA SER A 201 -30.90 -14.70 -55.44
C SER A 201 -30.67 -13.19 -55.32
N SER A 202 -29.48 -12.89 -54.79
CA SER A 202 -28.50 -11.93 -55.34
C SER A 202 -28.12 -10.73 -54.45
N SER A 203 -26.80 -10.55 -54.48
CA SER A 203 -25.93 -9.55 -53.88
C SER A 203 -26.31 -8.10 -54.18
N GLY A 204 -26.09 -7.21 -53.21
CA GLY A 204 -26.01 -5.78 -53.45
C GLY A 204 -25.71 -5.01 -52.17
N LEU A 205 -24.43 -4.70 -51.93
CA LEU A 205 -24.00 -3.61 -51.05
C LEU A 205 -23.86 -2.37 -51.95
N ASP A 206 -24.53 -1.28 -51.58
CA ASP A 206 -23.92 0.06 -51.57
C ASP A 206 -24.89 1.15 -51.11
N SER A 207 -24.42 1.99 -50.20
CA SER A 207 -24.33 3.47 -50.32
C SER A 207 -24.27 4.12 -48.94
N PRO A 208 -23.55 5.24 -48.82
CA PRO A 208 -24.33 6.45 -48.66
C PRO A 208 -24.01 7.54 -49.68
N ILE A 209 -25.10 8.25 -49.96
CA ILE A 209 -25.31 9.32 -50.92
C ILE A 209 -24.70 10.62 -50.41
N GLU A 210 -23.97 11.31 -51.30
CA GLU A 210 -23.74 12.74 -51.26
C GLU A 210 -24.81 13.43 -52.13
N ASN A 211 -25.64 14.28 -51.52
CA ASN A 211 -26.45 15.29 -52.19
C ASN A 211 -25.67 16.61 -52.07
N GLY A 212 -25.52 17.47 -53.06
CA GLY A 212 -26.16 17.59 -54.36
C GLY A 212 -26.11 19.07 -54.77
N ILE A 213 -26.22 19.36 -56.07
CA ILE A 213 -27.11 20.37 -56.69
C ILE A 213 -26.88 20.34 -58.21
N THR A 214 -27.78 19.60 -58.87
CA THR A 214 -28.53 19.86 -60.14
C THR A 214 -27.92 20.76 -61.23
N LYS A 215 -27.69 20.25 -62.47
CA LYS A 215 -28.64 19.97 -63.59
C LYS A 215 -29.26 21.26 -64.17
N ASN A 216 -29.31 21.59 -65.47
CA ASN A 216 -29.11 20.88 -66.75
C ASN A 216 -28.91 21.96 -67.86
N ILE A 217 -28.27 21.63 -68.99
CA ILE A 217 -28.83 21.73 -70.38
C ILE A 217 -27.75 21.31 -71.41
N HIS A 218 -28.07 20.21 -72.09
CA HIS A 218 -27.96 19.92 -73.53
C HIS A 218 -27.32 20.98 -74.48
N GLN A 219 -26.14 20.68 -75.04
CA GLN A 219 -25.83 20.67 -76.49
C GLN A 219 -24.33 20.36 -76.72
N GLN A 220 -24.05 19.37 -77.55
CA GLN A 220 -22.79 19.16 -78.29
C GLN A 220 -23.11 19.45 -79.77
N PRO A 221 -22.15 19.78 -80.67
CA PRO A 221 -20.80 19.20 -80.71
C PRO A 221 -19.63 20.09 -81.19
N ASN A 222 -18.43 19.50 -81.14
CA ASN A 222 -17.23 19.69 -81.97
C ASN A 222 -16.27 20.86 -81.71
N GLY A 223 -14.97 20.50 -81.68
CA GLY A 223 -13.85 21.45 -81.79
C GLY A 223 -12.46 20.87 -81.52
N PHE A 224 -12.11 19.71 -82.08
CA PHE A 224 -10.70 19.31 -82.24
C PHE A 224 -10.07 20.21 -83.33
N VAL A 225 -8.98 20.91 -83.02
CA VAL A 225 -8.14 21.57 -84.03
C VAL A 225 -6.74 20.95 -84.00
N SER A 226 -6.50 20.09 -84.98
CA SER A 226 -5.19 19.62 -85.42
C SER A 226 -4.40 20.75 -86.10
N PRO A 227 -3.07 20.59 -86.29
CA PRO A 227 -2.20 21.61 -86.84
C PRO A 227 -2.55 21.89 -88.30
N LEU A 228 -2.85 23.15 -88.62
CA LEU A 228 -3.12 23.58 -89.99
C LEU A 228 -1.80 23.72 -90.74
N SER A 229 -1.56 22.76 -91.63
CA SER A 229 -0.58 22.79 -92.70
C SER A 229 -0.87 23.96 -93.64
N HIS A 230 -0.18 25.09 -93.42
CA HIS A 230 -0.03 26.11 -94.45
C HIS A 230 1.10 25.71 -95.40
N ALA A 231 0.73 24.89 -96.39
CA ALA A 231 1.41 24.93 -97.68
C ALA A 231 1.38 26.38 -98.21
N PRO A 232 2.42 26.81 -98.94
CA PRO A 232 2.46 28.16 -99.49
C PRO A 232 1.27 28.30 -100.43
N VAL A 233 0.33 29.18 -100.10
CA VAL A 233 -0.58 29.72 -101.11
C VAL A 233 0.29 30.59 -102.00
N SER A 234 0.80 29.91 -103.02
CA SER A 234 1.02 30.46 -104.34
C SER A 234 -0.17 31.36 -104.67
N ARG A 235 -0.03 32.65 -104.37
CA ARG A 235 -0.60 33.66 -105.23
C ARG A 235 0.15 33.50 -106.54
N LYS A 236 -0.38 32.62 -107.40
CA LYS A 236 -0.38 32.89 -108.84
C LYS A 236 -0.61 34.40 -108.97
N PRO A 237 0.29 35.18 -109.61
CA PRO A 237 -0.26 36.14 -110.54
C PRO A 237 -1.15 35.29 -111.42
N THR A 238 -2.45 35.59 -111.48
CA THR A 238 -3.27 35.08 -112.55
C THR A 238 -2.53 35.48 -113.82
N SER A 239 -1.84 34.52 -114.42
CA SER A 239 -1.55 34.52 -115.84
C SER A 239 -2.92 34.42 -116.50
N HIS A 240 -3.67 35.53 -116.50
CA HIS A 240 -4.36 35.89 -117.72
C HIS A 240 -3.25 36.22 -118.71
N GLU A 241 -2.73 35.16 -119.34
CA GLU A 241 -2.50 35.18 -120.77
C GLU A 241 -3.88 35.38 -121.43
N GLU A 242 -4.46 36.57 -121.24
CA GLU A 242 -5.13 37.17 -122.36
C GLU A 242 -4.01 37.58 -123.28
N ASP A 243 -3.76 36.69 -124.23
CA ASP A 243 -3.22 36.97 -125.54
C ASP A 243 -4.20 37.91 -126.29
N GLN A 244 -4.57 39.01 -125.64
CA GLN A 244 -4.88 40.24 -126.32
C GLN A 244 -3.52 40.82 -126.69
N THR A 245 -3.01 40.32 -127.82
CA THR A 245 -2.26 41.13 -128.77
C THR A 245 -3.12 42.35 -129.13
N LEU A 246 -3.37 43.24 -128.16
CA LEU A 246 -3.61 44.64 -128.43
C LEU A 246 -2.26 45.13 -128.93
N ALA A 247 -2.04 44.87 -130.23
CA ALA A 247 -1.34 45.79 -131.08
C ALA A 247 -1.75 47.17 -130.57
N TRP A 248 -0.80 47.88 -129.95
CA TRP A 248 -0.90 49.32 -129.84
C TRP A 248 -0.92 49.84 -131.27
N LYS A 249 -2.08 49.70 -131.94
CA LYS A 249 -2.49 50.54 -133.04
C LYS A 249 -2.51 51.90 -132.41
N TRP A 250 -1.41 52.62 -132.55
CA TRP A 250 -1.46 54.06 -132.56
C TRP A 250 -2.47 54.41 -133.65
N SER A 251 -3.73 54.64 -133.27
CA SER A 251 -4.71 55.27 -134.13
C SER A 251 -4.22 56.69 -134.34
N THR A 252 -3.33 56.84 -135.31
CA THR A 252 -2.91 58.12 -135.84
C THR A 252 -4.06 58.58 -136.74
N GLN A 253 -5.09 59.10 -136.10
CA GLN A 253 -6.18 59.81 -136.77
C GLN A 253 -6.24 61.21 -136.16
N SER A 254 -5.27 62.04 -136.52
CA SER A 254 -5.47 63.49 -136.57
C SER A 254 -4.39 64.10 -137.46
N ASP A 255 -4.80 64.51 -138.65
CA ASP A 255 -4.04 65.39 -139.55
C ASP A 255 -3.95 66.78 -138.88
N HIS A 256 -3.01 66.94 -137.96
CA HIS A 256 -2.54 68.23 -137.48
C HIS A 256 -1.02 68.16 -137.32
N ILE A 257 -0.31 69.02 -138.08
CA ILE A 257 1.14 69.20 -137.99
C ILE A 257 1.43 69.81 -136.61
N LEU A 258 1.73 68.97 -135.61
CA LEU A 258 2.19 69.40 -134.30
C LEU A 258 3.48 70.21 -134.46
N THR A 259 3.49 71.41 -133.90
CA THR A 259 4.68 72.28 -133.92
C THR A 259 5.70 71.78 -132.88
N THR A 260 6.96 72.17 -133.01
CA THR A 260 8.04 71.78 -132.08
C THR A 260 7.73 72.15 -130.62
N ASP A 261 6.88 73.16 -130.40
CA ASP A 261 6.44 73.60 -129.08
C ASP A 261 5.36 72.70 -128.47
N ASP A 262 4.49 72.07 -129.27
CA ASP A 262 3.47 71.13 -128.79
C ASP A 262 4.12 69.84 -128.24
N LEU A 263 5.16 69.33 -128.93
CA LEU A 263 5.96 68.20 -128.46
C LEU A 263 6.70 68.50 -127.16
N ARG A 264 7.16 69.75 -126.98
CA ARG A 264 7.82 70.20 -125.74
C ARG A 264 6.84 70.24 -124.58
N ALA A 265 5.61 70.68 -124.80
CA ALA A 265 4.56 70.71 -123.78
C ALA A 265 4.20 69.30 -123.29
N VAL A 266 4.02 68.34 -124.21
CA VAL A 266 3.75 66.93 -123.87
C VAL A 266 4.91 66.30 -123.10
N LEU A 267 6.16 66.61 -123.49
CA LEU A 267 7.33 66.13 -122.74
C LEU A 267 7.42 66.70 -121.32
N GLU A 268 7.06 67.97 -121.12
CA GLU A 268 7.04 68.57 -119.78
C GLU A 268 5.90 68.02 -118.92
N GLU A 269 4.74 67.71 -119.51
CA GLU A 269 3.62 67.03 -118.83
C GLU A 269 4.01 65.60 -118.40
N MET A 270 4.62 64.81 -119.29
CA MET A 270 5.17 63.50 -118.95
C MET A 270 6.22 63.57 -117.84
N ARG A 271 7.02 64.64 -117.82
CA ARG A 271 8.04 64.87 -116.78
C ARG A 271 7.40 65.18 -115.43
N GLN A 272 6.34 65.99 -115.41
CA GLN A 272 5.58 66.29 -114.19
C GLN A 272 4.87 65.04 -113.65
N GLU A 273 4.22 64.25 -114.51
CA GLU A 273 3.57 62.99 -114.12
C GLU A 273 4.59 61.99 -113.57
N LEU A 274 5.74 61.86 -114.23
CA LEU A 274 6.85 61.03 -113.74
C LEU A 274 7.37 61.52 -112.37
N ASN A 275 7.40 62.83 -112.14
CA ASN A 275 7.85 63.38 -110.86
C ASN A 275 6.81 63.16 -109.76
N TYR A 276 5.52 63.32 -110.08
CA TYR A 276 4.41 63.02 -109.17
C TYR A 276 4.38 61.54 -108.78
N GLU A 277 4.54 60.63 -109.74
CA GLU A 277 4.65 59.19 -109.48
C GLU A 277 5.89 58.85 -108.64
N LYS A 278 7.03 59.51 -108.87
CA LYS A 278 8.22 59.33 -108.02
C LYS A 278 7.97 59.75 -106.57
N ASP A 279 7.31 60.88 -106.36
CA ASP A 279 6.99 61.40 -105.03
C ASP A 279 5.94 60.51 -104.34
N LEU A 280 4.91 60.07 -105.06
CA LEU A 280 3.90 59.13 -104.57
C LEU A 280 4.52 57.78 -104.20
N ASN A 281 5.40 57.25 -105.05
CA ASN A 281 6.12 56.01 -104.79
C ASN A 281 7.07 56.16 -103.58
N GLY A 282 7.72 57.31 -103.42
CA GLY A 282 8.49 57.65 -102.22
C GLY A 282 7.64 57.64 -100.95
N ASN A 283 6.46 58.25 -100.98
CA ASN A 283 5.50 58.25 -99.88
C ASN A 283 4.98 56.85 -99.55
N LEU A 284 4.62 56.06 -100.57
CA LEU A 284 4.15 54.69 -100.41
C LEU A 284 5.25 53.81 -99.80
N ARG A 285 6.49 53.94 -100.26
CA ARG A 285 7.65 53.24 -99.68
C ARG A 285 7.87 53.62 -98.22
N LEU A 286 7.73 54.89 -97.86
CA LEU A 286 7.82 55.34 -96.47
C LEU A 286 6.68 54.76 -95.61
N GLN A 287 5.46 54.70 -96.14
CA GLN A 287 4.34 54.07 -95.43
C GLN A 287 4.58 52.58 -95.20
N VAL A 288 5.06 51.86 -96.22
CA VAL A 288 5.44 50.44 -96.11
C VAL A 288 6.56 50.26 -95.08
N GLN A 289 7.55 51.15 -95.06
CA GLN A 289 8.62 51.10 -94.05
C GLN A 289 8.07 51.32 -92.63
N LYS A 290 7.22 52.33 -92.41
CA LYS A 290 6.61 52.61 -91.10
C LYS A 290 5.73 51.46 -90.62
N THR A 291 4.94 50.85 -91.51
CA THR A 291 4.12 49.68 -91.16
C THR A 291 5.00 48.47 -90.89
N GLN A 292 6.09 48.27 -91.63
CA GLN A 292 7.06 47.22 -91.35
C GLN A 292 7.73 47.40 -89.99
N GLU A 293 8.20 48.61 -89.66
CA GLU A 293 8.77 48.94 -88.34
C GLU A 293 7.74 48.71 -87.21
N SER A 294 6.50 49.17 -87.38
CA SER A 294 5.43 48.91 -86.41
C SER A 294 5.14 47.42 -86.25
N ASN A 295 5.12 46.65 -87.34
CA ASN A 295 4.92 45.21 -87.31
C ASN A 295 6.08 44.49 -86.61
N THR A 296 7.33 44.91 -86.82
CA THR A 296 8.48 44.35 -86.10
C THR A 296 8.36 44.60 -84.59
N LYS A 297 7.92 45.79 -84.18
CA LYS A 297 7.69 46.09 -82.78
C LYS A 297 6.59 45.22 -82.16
N LEU A 298 5.48 45.01 -82.89
CA LEU A 298 4.40 44.13 -82.44
C LEU A 298 4.88 42.68 -82.27
N ILE A 299 5.68 42.16 -83.21
CA ILE A 299 6.25 40.81 -83.11
C ILE A 299 7.08 40.66 -81.84
N LEU A 300 7.97 41.62 -81.54
CA LEU A 300 8.77 41.59 -80.31
C LEU A 300 7.88 41.57 -79.06
N THR A 301 6.84 42.42 -79.00
CA THR A 301 5.94 42.43 -77.83
C THR A 301 5.13 41.14 -77.67
N VAL A 302 4.79 40.47 -78.77
CA VAL A 302 4.10 39.17 -78.71
C VAL A 302 5.06 38.09 -78.22
N GLN A 303 6.32 38.10 -78.68
CA GLN A 303 7.35 37.19 -78.19
C GLN A 303 7.61 37.36 -76.68
N ASP A 304 7.69 38.60 -76.20
CA ASP A 304 7.85 38.87 -74.76
C ASP A 304 6.67 38.33 -73.94
N LEU A 305 5.44 38.43 -74.46
CA LEU A 305 4.24 37.89 -73.81
C LEU A 305 4.20 36.36 -73.86
N GLU A 306 4.65 35.75 -74.95
CA GLU A 306 4.80 34.29 -75.07
C GLU A 306 5.81 33.76 -74.06
N GLU A 307 6.95 34.43 -73.87
CA GLU A 307 7.96 34.08 -72.86
C GLU A 307 7.38 34.13 -71.43
N ILE A 308 6.66 35.22 -71.09
CA ILE A 308 5.99 35.34 -69.78
C ILE A 308 4.92 34.26 -69.60
N LEU A 309 4.17 33.94 -70.66
CA LEU A 309 3.16 32.91 -70.61
C LEU A 309 3.78 31.53 -70.35
N ASP A 310 4.89 31.21 -71.00
CA ASP A 310 5.63 29.97 -70.79
C ASP A 310 6.20 29.89 -69.37
N GLU A 311 6.77 30.99 -68.86
CA GLU A 311 7.24 31.07 -67.47
C GLU A 311 6.11 30.80 -66.46
N LYS A 312 4.93 31.42 -66.67
CA LYS A 312 3.76 31.20 -65.81
C LYS A 312 3.21 29.78 -65.93
N ASN A 313 3.27 29.18 -67.10
CA ASN A 313 2.88 27.78 -67.29
C ASN A 313 3.83 26.82 -66.56
N CYS A 314 5.14 27.10 -66.56
CA CYS A 314 6.11 26.38 -65.74
C CYS A 314 5.80 26.51 -64.24
N GLU A 315 5.55 27.73 -63.74
CA GLU A 315 5.21 27.97 -62.33
C GLU A 315 3.92 27.24 -61.91
N ILE A 316 2.89 27.23 -62.76
CA ILE A 316 1.65 26.47 -62.52
C ILE A 316 1.94 24.96 -62.44
N SER A 317 2.78 24.44 -63.34
CA SER A 317 3.16 23.03 -63.35
C SER A 317 3.92 22.65 -62.08
N ASP A 318 4.90 23.45 -61.66
CA ASP A 318 5.69 23.23 -60.45
C ASP A 318 4.79 23.22 -59.21
N LEU A 319 3.92 24.23 -59.06
CA LEU A 319 2.95 24.30 -57.96
C LEU A 319 1.99 23.09 -57.97
N TYR A 320 1.56 22.63 -59.15
CA TYR A 320 0.71 21.45 -59.26
C TYR A 320 1.44 20.18 -58.80
N THR A 321 2.73 20.02 -59.13
CA THR A 321 3.52 18.88 -58.63
C THR A 321 3.73 18.94 -57.11
N GLU A 322 4.00 20.13 -56.56
CA GLU A 322 4.17 20.32 -55.12
C GLU A 322 2.86 20.03 -54.36
N LEU A 323 1.72 20.49 -54.88
CA LEU A 323 0.40 20.20 -54.33
C LEU A 323 0.13 18.70 -54.26
N ASN A 324 0.46 17.97 -55.32
CA ASN A 324 0.27 16.52 -55.35
C ASN A 324 1.23 15.79 -54.40
N SER A 325 2.49 16.22 -54.32
CA SER A 325 3.44 15.70 -53.34
C SER A 325 2.93 15.89 -51.91
N LYS A 326 2.46 17.11 -51.58
CA LYS A 326 1.90 17.41 -50.26
C LYS A 326 0.63 16.62 -49.97
N LYS A 327 -0.24 16.43 -50.97
CA LYS A 327 -1.43 15.58 -50.84
C LYS A 327 -1.06 14.14 -50.49
N ALA A 328 -0.02 13.58 -51.11
CA ALA A 328 0.47 12.24 -50.77
C ALA A 328 1.03 12.20 -49.35
N GLU A 329 1.86 13.17 -48.95
CA GLU A 329 2.38 13.28 -47.58
C GLU A 329 1.26 13.38 -46.53
N TYR A 330 0.19 14.14 -46.81
CA TYR A 330 -0.97 14.23 -45.91
C TYR A 330 -1.74 12.91 -45.82
N SER A 331 -1.83 12.15 -46.92
CA SER A 331 -2.45 10.82 -46.92
C SER A 331 -1.65 9.85 -46.05
N ASP A 332 -0.33 9.81 -46.23
CA ASP A 332 0.57 8.95 -45.44
C ASP A 332 0.52 9.31 -43.95
N ALA A 333 0.48 10.60 -43.64
CA ALA A 333 0.34 11.08 -42.26
C ALA A 333 -1.01 10.66 -41.63
N LEU A 334 -2.10 10.69 -42.39
CA LEU A 334 -3.42 10.25 -41.90
C LEU A 334 -3.44 8.75 -41.60
N ASP A 335 -2.79 7.94 -42.41
CA ASP A 335 -2.70 6.50 -42.16
C ASP A 335 -1.83 6.19 -40.93
N ALA A 336 -0.71 6.90 -40.76
CA ALA A 336 0.11 6.80 -39.54
C ALA A 336 -0.67 7.21 -38.27
N ILE A 337 -1.49 8.27 -38.34
CA ILE A 337 -2.37 8.66 -37.23
C ILE A 337 -3.37 7.55 -36.91
N ARG A 338 -4.01 6.96 -37.93
CA ARG A 338 -4.97 5.87 -37.75
C ARG A 338 -4.35 4.64 -37.08
N GLU A 339 -3.12 4.29 -37.47
CA GLU A 339 -2.36 3.21 -36.84
C GLU A 339 -2.06 3.52 -35.36
N LEU A 340 -1.57 4.73 -35.06
CA LEU A 340 -1.31 5.15 -33.68
C LEU A 340 -2.57 5.16 -32.81
N GLU A 341 -3.71 5.62 -33.35
CA GLU A 341 -4.99 5.56 -32.66
C GLU A 341 -5.43 4.11 -32.38
N SER A 342 -5.20 3.20 -33.33
CA SER A 342 -5.51 1.77 -33.13
C SER A 342 -4.63 1.15 -32.04
N HIS A 343 -3.35 1.50 -32.01
CA HIS A 343 -2.45 1.06 -30.95
C HIS A 343 -2.82 1.65 -29.58
N GLY A 344 -3.20 2.94 -29.55
CA GLY A 344 -3.70 3.61 -28.35
C GLY A 344 -4.93 2.91 -27.76
N ARG A 345 -5.93 2.59 -28.60
CA ARG A 345 -7.11 1.83 -28.17
C ARG A 345 -6.78 0.45 -27.63
N SER A 346 -5.88 -0.29 -28.29
CA SER A 346 -5.47 -1.62 -27.84
C SER A 346 -4.74 -1.57 -26.48
N LEU A 347 -3.92 -0.54 -26.25
CA LEU A 347 -3.20 -0.38 -24.99
C LEU A 347 -4.16 0.01 -23.86
N GLU A 348 -5.16 0.84 -24.16
CA GLU A 348 -6.23 1.22 -23.24
C GLU A 348 -7.04 0.00 -22.80
N GLU A 349 -7.44 -0.87 -23.75
CA GLU A 349 -8.14 -2.13 -23.46
C GLU A 349 -7.29 -3.09 -22.61
N GLU A 350 -5.98 -3.19 -22.86
CA GLU A 350 -5.07 -4.02 -22.04
C GLU A 350 -4.93 -3.47 -20.61
N LEU A 351 -4.84 -2.16 -20.45
CA LEU A 351 -4.79 -1.51 -19.13
C LEU A 351 -6.11 -1.66 -18.36
N GLU A 352 -7.25 -1.53 -19.03
CA GLU A 352 -8.57 -1.72 -18.44
C GLU A 352 -8.73 -3.16 -17.95
N LYS A 353 -8.43 -4.14 -18.80
CA LYS A 353 -8.46 -5.56 -18.43
C LYS A 353 -7.53 -5.88 -17.26
N GLN A 354 -6.33 -5.32 -17.25
CA GLN A 354 -5.40 -5.52 -16.14
C GLN A 354 -5.95 -4.90 -14.84
N GLY A 355 -6.67 -3.78 -14.93
CA GLY A 355 -7.40 -3.19 -13.82
C GLY A 355 -8.47 -4.12 -13.25
N GLU A 356 -9.31 -4.68 -14.12
CA GLU A 356 -10.36 -5.64 -13.76
C GLU A 356 -9.79 -6.90 -13.11
N ASP A 357 -8.71 -7.46 -13.67
CA ASP A 357 -8.03 -8.64 -13.13
C ASP A 357 -7.49 -8.39 -11.72
N PHE A 358 -6.89 -7.22 -11.46
CA PHE A 358 -6.43 -6.84 -10.13
C PHE A 358 -7.56 -6.60 -9.15
N GLU A 359 -8.67 -6.01 -9.59
CA GLU A 359 -9.85 -5.81 -8.76
C GLU A 359 -10.46 -7.16 -8.34
N ALA A 360 -10.61 -8.08 -9.28
CA ALA A 360 -11.09 -9.44 -9.01
C ALA A 360 -10.16 -10.21 -8.05
N GLU A 361 -8.84 -10.10 -8.23
CA GLU A 361 -7.86 -10.72 -7.31
C GLU A 361 -7.95 -10.11 -5.90
N LEU A 362 -8.12 -8.79 -5.81
CA LEU A 362 -8.26 -8.09 -4.54
C LEU A 362 -9.56 -8.50 -3.82
N GLU A 363 -10.68 -8.60 -4.54
CA GLU A 363 -11.95 -9.06 -3.98
C GLU A 363 -11.84 -10.51 -3.46
N ALA A 364 -11.27 -11.41 -4.26
CA ALA A 364 -11.04 -12.79 -3.86
C ALA A 364 -10.14 -12.88 -2.61
N MET A 365 -9.09 -12.04 -2.55
CA MET A 365 -8.20 -11.93 -1.39
C MET A 365 -8.96 -11.44 -0.15
N ILE A 366 -9.80 -10.40 -0.28
CA ILE A 366 -10.60 -9.86 0.82
C ILE A 366 -11.56 -10.94 1.35
N LEU A 367 -12.27 -11.65 0.47
CA LEU A 367 -13.19 -12.72 0.86
C LEU A 367 -12.47 -13.84 1.64
N SER A 368 -11.34 -14.32 1.10
CA SER A 368 -10.53 -15.35 1.78
C SER A 368 -10.01 -14.87 3.14
N LYS A 369 -9.58 -13.61 3.23
CA LYS A 369 -9.08 -13.00 4.47
C LYS A 369 -10.18 -12.89 5.53
N VAL A 370 -11.38 -12.44 5.15
CA VAL A 370 -12.54 -12.37 6.04
C VAL A 370 -12.93 -13.76 6.54
N GLU A 371 -12.94 -14.75 5.66
CA GLU A 371 -13.25 -16.13 6.06
C GLU A 371 -12.22 -16.70 7.04
N GLN A 372 -10.93 -16.39 6.83
CA GLN A 372 -9.86 -16.76 7.75
C GLN A 372 -10.01 -16.11 9.12
N GLU A 373 -10.32 -14.82 9.19
CA GLU A 373 -10.57 -14.11 10.45
C GLU A 373 -11.79 -14.67 11.16
N GLN A 374 -12.87 -14.96 10.43
CA GLN A 374 -14.07 -15.57 11.01
C GLN A 374 -13.81 -16.97 11.56
N ARG A 375 -12.93 -17.75 10.91
CA ARG A 375 -12.47 -19.06 11.44
C ARG A 375 -11.64 -18.87 12.72
N ALA A 376 -10.76 -17.87 12.78
CA ALA A 376 -9.95 -17.58 13.96
C ALA A 376 -10.80 -17.14 15.16
N ILE A 377 -11.77 -16.24 14.95
CA ILE A 377 -12.71 -15.78 15.98
C ILE A 377 -13.48 -16.96 16.60
N ARG A 378 -14.03 -17.86 15.76
CA ARG A 378 -14.74 -19.06 16.21
C ARG A 378 -13.86 -19.97 17.08
N ALA A 379 -12.59 -20.17 16.67
CA ALA A 379 -11.65 -20.96 17.44
C ALA A 379 -11.29 -20.30 18.79
N GLU A 380 -11.09 -18.99 18.80
CA GLU A 380 -10.79 -18.24 20.02
C GLU A 380 -11.96 -18.27 21.02
N GLU A 381 -13.20 -18.13 20.54
CA GLU A 381 -14.39 -18.26 21.39
C GLU A 381 -14.53 -19.65 22.01
N ALA A 382 -14.25 -20.71 21.25
CA ALA A 382 -14.23 -22.07 21.77
C ALA A 382 -13.18 -22.24 22.86
N LEU A 383 -11.97 -21.69 22.67
CA LEU A 383 -10.92 -21.68 23.69
C LEU A 383 -11.30 -20.87 24.92
N ARG A 384 -11.96 -19.72 24.75
CA ARG A 384 -12.44 -18.88 25.86
C ARG A 384 -13.49 -19.61 26.70
N LYS A 385 -14.44 -20.30 26.05
CA LYS A 385 -15.42 -21.18 26.72
C LYS A 385 -14.72 -22.31 27.48
N LEU A 386 -13.73 -22.97 26.87
CA LEU A 386 -12.98 -24.04 27.53
C LEU A 386 -12.21 -23.54 28.74
N ARG A 387 -11.49 -22.42 28.62
CA ARG A 387 -10.78 -21.78 29.75
C ARG A 387 -11.73 -21.42 30.89
N SER A 388 -12.90 -20.87 30.59
CA SER A 388 -13.92 -20.56 31.59
C SER A 388 -14.40 -21.83 32.33
N ARG A 389 -14.66 -22.91 31.59
CA ARG A 389 -15.04 -24.20 32.20
C ARG A 389 -13.93 -24.76 33.08
N ASN A 390 -12.69 -24.74 32.60
CA ASN A 390 -11.53 -25.23 33.36
C ASN A 390 -11.33 -24.39 34.63
N ALA A 391 -11.46 -23.07 34.57
CA ALA A 391 -11.39 -22.19 35.73
C ALA A 391 -12.45 -22.53 36.79
N ARG A 392 -13.72 -22.69 36.39
CA ARG A 392 -14.79 -23.13 37.30
C ARG A 392 -14.51 -24.50 37.94
N THR A 393 -13.91 -25.40 37.17
CA THR A 393 -13.57 -26.74 37.65
C THR A 393 -12.44 -26.68 38.67
N ALA A 394 -11.42 -25.86 38.40
CA ALA A 394 -10.31 -25.61 39.30
C ALA A 394 -10.78 -24.94 40.60
N GLU A 395 -11.63 -23.92 40.52
CA GLU A 395 -12.25 -23.28 41.70
C GLU A 395 -13.01 -24.29 42.56
N ARG A 396 -13.80 -25.18 41.93
CA ARG A 396 -14.51 -26.23 42.67
C ARG A 396 -13.55 -27.17 43.39
N VAL A 397 -12.51 -27.65 42.71
CA VAL A 397 -11.50 -28.53 43.31
C VAL A 397 -10.75 -27.83 44.44
N GLN A 398 -10.35 -26.58 44.26
CA GLN A 398 -9.69 -25.78 45.29
C GLN A 398 -10.61 -25.55 46.50
N GLY A 399 -11.90 -25.33 46.26
CA GLY A 399 -12.92 -25.24 47.29
C GLY A 399 -13.07 -26.54 48.09
N GLU A 400 -13.10 -27.70 47.43
CA GLU A 400 -13.10 -29.01 48.12
C GLU A 400 -11.83 -29.22 48.94
N PHE A 401 -10.65 -28.93 48.37
CA PHE A 401 -9.39 -29.04 49.09
C PHE A 401 -9.36 -28.16 50.34
N GLY A 402 -9.86 -26.92 50.24
CA GLY A 402 -10.01 -26.02 51.37
C GLY A 402 -10.96 -26.56 52.45
N ARG A 403 -12.07 -27.20 52.06
CA ARG A 403 -13.00 -27.87 52.99
C ARG A 403 -12.34 -29.04 53.71
N VAL A 404 -11.69 -29.93 52.96
CA VAL A 404 -11.01 -31.11 53.51
C VAL A 404 -9.86 -30.67 54.43
N SER A 405 -9.08 -29.67 54.04
CA SER A 405 -8.01 -29.11 54.87
C SER A 405 -8.54 -28.57 56.19
N LYS A 406 -9.63 -27.77 56.17
CA LYS A 406 -10.31 -27.32 57.39
C LYS A 406 -10.79 -28.47 58.26
N GLN A 407 -11.41 -29.49 57.66
CA GLN A 407 -11.89 -30.66 58.38
C GLN A 407 -10.74 -31.44 59.04
N MET A 408 -9.60 -31.56 58.36
CA MET A 408 -8.40 -32.22 58.88
C MET A 408 -7.80 -31.47 60.07
N VAL A 409 -7.74 -30.13 60.01
CA VAL A 409 -7.30 -29.30 61.15
C VAL A 409 -8.26 -29.46 62.33
N CYS A 410 -9.57 -29.32 62.12
CA CYS A 410 -10.56 -29.50 63.20
C CYS A 410 -10.48 -30.91 63.82
N ALA A 411 -10.27 -31.96 63.01
CA ALA A 411 -10.10 -33.32 63.50
C ALA A 411 -8.82 -33.48 64.33
N PHE A 412 -7.73 -32.82 63.92
CA PHE A 412 -6.47 -32.85 64.66
C PHE A 412 -6.60 -32.12 65.99
N GLU A 413 -7.19 -30.92 66.03
CA GLU A 413 -7.44 -30.16 67.25
C GLU A 413 -8.36 -30.93 68.22
N ALA A 414 -9.39 -31.60 67.70
CA ALA A 414 -10.27 -32.44 68.50
C ALA A 414 -9.51 -33.65 69.09
N ASN A 415 -8.67 -34.31 68.28
CA ASN A 415 -7.84 -35.43 68.74
C ASN A 415 -6.78 -34.98 69.76
N GLU A 416 -6.17 -33.81 69.57
CA GLU A 416 -5.22 -33.21 70.50
C GLU A 416 -5.89 -32.97 71.86
N LYS A 417 -7.10 -32.41 71.87
CA LYS A 417 -7.87 -32.20 73.10
C LYS A 417 -8.18 -33.51 73.83
N VAL A 418 -8.56 -34.56 73.10
CA VAL A 418 -8.80 -35.88 73.68
C VAL A 418 -7.50 -36.48 74.24
N ALA A 419 -6.38 -36.35 73.52
CA ALA A 419 -5.07 -36.79 73.99
C ALA A 419 -4.63 -36.04 75.26
N MET A 420 -4.80 -34.72 75.30
CA MET A 420 -4.51 -33.91 76.50
C MET A 420 -5.35 -34.36 77.71
N LYS A 421 -6.64 -34.64 77.50
CA LYS A 421 -7.52 -35.14 78.57
C LYS A 421 -7.06 -36.51 79.08
N ALA A 422 -6.75 -37.44 78.17
CA ALA A 422 -6.23 -38.76 78.54
C ALA A 422 -4.89 -38.68 79.29
N VAL A 423 -4.00 -37.77 78.90
CA VAL A 423 -2.73 -37.52 79.60
C VAL A 423 -2.96 -36.94 81.00
N ALA A 424 -3.90 -36.00 81.14
CA ALA A 424 -4.26 -35.43 82.43
C ALA A 424 -4.85 -36.50 83.37
N GLU A 425 -5.82 -37.29 82.90
CA GLU A 425 -6.41 -38.41 83.64
C GLU A 425 -5.34 -39.45 84.04
N ALA A 426 -4.42 -39.81 83.13
CA ALA A 426 -3.32 -40.70 83.45
C ALA A 426 -2.35 -40.12 84.50
N SER A 427 -2.12 -38.80 84.49
CA SER A 427 -1.28 -38.14 85.50
C SER A 427 -1.91 -38.14 86.90
N GLU A 428 -3.23 -37.95 86.96
CA GLU A 428 -4.02 -38.06 88.20
C GLU A 428 -3.92 -39.48 88.78
N VAL A 429 -4.15 -40.50 87.93
CA VAL A 429 -4.03 -41.91 88.32
C VAL A 429 -2.61 -42.25 88.78
N ARG A 430 -1.57 -41.75 88.11
CA ARG A 430 -0.17 -41.93 88.56
C ARG A 430 0.07 -41.28 89.93
N SER A 431 -0.49 -40.10 90.19
CA SER A 431 -0.38 -39.44 91.50
C SER A 431 -1.07 -40.26 92.59
N GLN A 432 -2.28 -40.76 92.33
CA GLN A 432 -3.00 -41.63 93.26
C GLN A 432 -2.24 -42.93 93.54
N ARG A 433 -1.70 -43.57 92.49
CA ARG A 433 -0.85 -44.77 92.64
C ARG A 433 0.36 -44.50 93.53
N SER A 434 1.06 -43.38 93.33
CA SER A 434 2.21 -43.00 94.15
C SER A 434 1.82 -42.82 95.63
N ARG A 435 0.67 -42.21 95.93
CA ARG A 435 0.17 -42.06 97.31
C ARG A 435 -0.17 -43.41 97.96
N LEU A 436 -0.76 -44.33 97.19
CA LEU A 436 -1.07 -45.67 97.67
C LEU A 436 0.20 -46.51 97.88
N GLU A 437 1.20 -46.40 96.99
CA GLU A 437 2.50 -47.04 97.17
C GLU A 437 3.22 -46.54 98.43
N GLU A 438 3.19 -45.23 98.70
CA GLU A 438 3.76 -44.65 99.92
C GLU A 438 3.02 -45.11 101.18
N ALA A 439 1.68 -45.11 101.17
CA ALA A 439 0.87 -45.60 102.29
C ALA A 439 1.11 -47.10 102.56
N LEU A 440 1.24 -47.91 101.51
CA LEU A 440 1.58 -49.32 101.61
C LEU A 440 2.99 -49.51 102.20
N GLN A 441 3.95 -48.69 101.79
CA GLN A 441 5.31 -48.73 102.32
C GLN A 441 5.34 -48.36 103.80
N ASN A 442 4.60 -47.33 104.22
CA ASN A 442 4.45 -46.95 105.63
C ASN A 442 3.78 -48.06 106.46
N ALA A 443 2.69 -48.64 105.98
CA ALA A 443 2.04 -49.75 106.69
C ALA A 443 2.96 -50.97 106.82
N ASN A 444 3.75 -51.28 105.79
CA ASN A 444 4.76 -52.35 105.87
C ASN A 444 5.87 -52.01 106.87
N GLU A 445 6.26 -50.75 107.01
CA GLU A 445 7.19 -50.28 108.05
C GLU A 445 6.61 -50.47 109.45
N GLU A 446 5.35 -50.06 109.65
CA GLU A 446 4.64 -50.24 110.92
C GLU A 446 4.51 -51.72 111.29
N ILE A 447 4.09 -52.57 110.36
CA ILE A 447 4.00 -54.02 110.58
C ILE A 447 5.37 -54.59 110.97
N ARG A 448 6.45 -54.13 110.33
CA ARG A 448 7.80 -54.56 110.66
C ARG A 448 8.20 -54.14 112.07
N SER A 449 7.95 -52.88 112.44
CA SER A 449 8.20 -52.36 113.79
C SER A 449 7.38 -53.11 114.86
N VAL A 450 6.12 -53.40 114.60
CA VAL A 450 5.27 -54.20 115.51
C VAL A 450 5.82 -55.62 115.65
N ARG A 451 6.17 -56.27 114.54
CA ARG A 451 6.79 -57.60 114.56
C ARG A 451 8.06 -57.58 115.42
N GLU A 452 8.96 -56.64 115.18
CA GLU A 452 10.20 -56.47 115.95
C GLU A 452 9.89 -56.30 117.45
N SER A 453 8.89 -55.50 117.82
CA SER A 453 8.47 -55.34 119.23
C SER A 453 7.89 -56.61 119.86
N TYR A 454 7.13 -57.41 119.09
CA TYR A 454 6.62 -58.70 119.58
C TYR A 454 7.72 -59.75 119.70
N GLU A 455 8.67 -59.76 118.77
CA GLU A 455 9.84 -60.63 118.79
C GLU A 455 10.70 -60.33 120.03
N GLU A 456 10.93 -59.05 120.34
CA GLU A 456 11.58 -58.61 121.58
C GLU A 456 10.81 -59.07 122.84
N LYS A 457 9.48 -58.90 122.87
CA LYS A 457 8.66 -59.40 124.01
C LYS A 457 8.73 -60.91 124.16
N LEU A 458 8.69 -61.67 123.06
CA LEU A 458 8.83 -63.12 123.09
C LEU A 458 10.19 -63.51 123.66
N GLU A 459 11.26 -62.84 123.24
CA GLU A 459 12.61 -63.05 123.79
C GLU A 459 12.67 -62.74 125.29
N THR A 460 12.01 -61.66 125.75
CA THR A 460 11.91 -61.35 127.19
C THR A 460 11.14 -62.42 127.96
N MET A 461 9.97 -62.85 127.49
CA MET A 461 9.17 -63.89 128.15
C MET A 461 9.87 -65.25 128.12
N GLU A 462 10.55 -65.60 127.03
CA GLU A 462 11.36 -66.81 126.93
C GLU A 462 12.47 -66.79 127.97
N SER A 463 13.13 -65.64 128.17
CA SER A 463 14.13 -65.47 129.24
C SER A 463 13.53 -65.63 130.64
N GLU A 464 12.33 -65.10 130.89
CA GLU A 464 11.61 -65.26 132.16
C GLU A 464 11.19 -66.72 132.43
N VAL A 465 10.69 -67.41 131.41
CA VAL A 465 10.33 -68.84 131.51
C VAL A 465 11.58 -69.68 131.77
N LYS A 466 12.69 -69.36 131.11
CA LYS A 466 13.97 -70.03 131.34
C LYS A 466 14.46 -69.82 132.77
N ASP A 467 14.40 -68.60 133.28
CA ASP A 467 14.72 -68.27 134.69
C ASP A 467 13.79 -69.00 135.68
N MET A 468 12.48 -69.00 135.42
CA MET A 468 11.52 -69.77 136.20
C MET A 468 11.84 -71.27 136.18
N GLN A 469 12.14 -71.83 135.02
CA GLN A 469 12.47 -73.25 134.85
C GLN A 469 13.76 -73.59 135.59
N GLU A 470 14.75 -72.70 135.57
CA GLU A 470 15.96 -72.81 136.37
C GLU A 470 15.64 -72.81 137.87
N ARG A 471 14.82 -71.86 138.35
CA ARG A 471 14.34 -71.83 139.75
C ARG A 471 13.52 -73.07 140.14
N TYR A 472 12.63 -73.57 139.28
CA TYR A 472 11.89 -74.81 139.51
C TYR A 472 12.80 -76.04 139.56
N SER A 473 13.85 -76.05 138.74
CA SER A 473 14.88 -77.10 138.76
C SER A 473 15.67 -77.05 140.06
N GLU A 474 16.03 -75.85 140.53
CA GLU A 474 16.69 -75.64 141.81
C GLU A 474 15.81 -76.07 142.99
N ILE A 475 14.53 -75.66 143.02
CA ILE A 475 13.56 -76.09 144.03
C ILE A 475 13.34 -77.60 144.00
N SER A 476 13.23 -78.22 142.82
CA SER A 476 13.10 -79.68 142.70
C SER A 476 14.34 -80.40 143.21
N LEU A 477 15.54 -79.87 142.95
CA LEU A 477 16.79 -80.38 143.48
C LEU A 477 16.79 -80.31 145.01
N ARG A 478 16.41 -79.17 145.59
CA ARG A 478 16.23 -79.00 147.04
C ARG A 478 15.17 -79.92 147.62
N PHE A 479 14.07 -80.14 146.90
CA PHE A 479 13.01 -81.06 147.33
C PHE A 479 13.52 -82.51 147.33
N ALA A 480 14.31 -82.91 146.34
CA ALA A 480 14.97 -84.21 146.31
C ALA A 480 15.99 -84.36 147.46
N GLU A 481 16.73 -83.29 147.80
CA GLU A 481 17.59 -83.25 148.99
C GLU A 481 16.76 -83.46 150.27
N VAL A 482 15.69 -82.70 150.47
CA VAL A 482 14.82 -82.78 151.65
C VAL A 482 14.10 -84.12 151.75
N GLU A 483 13.59 -84.67 150.65
CA GLU A 483 12.96 -86.00 150.64
C GLU A 483 14.00 -87.09 150.87
N GLY A 484 15.22 -86.93 150.36
CA GLY A 484 16.37 -87.78 150.67
C GLY A 484 16.71 -87.76 152.17
N GLU A 485 16.75 -86.58 152.79
CA GLU A 485 16.93 -86.42 154.24
C GLU A 485 15.77 -87.03 155.04
N ARG A 486 14.52 -86.82 154.60
CA ARG A 486 13.32 -87.42 155.19
C ARG A 486 13.38 -88.94 155.14
N GLN A 487 13.75 -89.54 154.00
CA GLN A 487 13.91 -90.98 153.87
C GLN A 487 15.03 -91.51 154.78
N ARG A 488 16.14 -90.77 154.92
CA ARG A 488 17.20 -91.07 155.90
C ARG A 488 16.67 -91.05 157.33
N LEU A 489 15.90 -90.03 157.71
CA LEU A 489 15.26 -89.91 159.02
C LEU A 489 14.25 -91.03 159.27
N VAL A 490 13.39 -91.35 158.29
CA VAL A 490 12.44 -92.47 158.36
C VAL A 490 13.18 -93.79 158.53
N MET A 491 14.29 -94.01 157.81
CA MET A 491 15.12 -95.20 157.96
C MET A 491 15.78 -95.25 159.35
N THR A 492 16.21 -94.11 159.88
CA THR A 492 16.78 -94.00 161.23
C THR A 492 15.74 -94.28 162.32
N VAL A 493 14.51 -93.75 162.18
CA VAL A 493 13.38 -94.03 163.07
C VAL A 493 12.98 -95.52 163.00
N ARG A 494 13.01 -96.13 161.81
CA ARG A 494 12.79 -97.57 161.62
C ARG A 494 13.86 -98.40 162.36
N ASN A 495 15.12 -97.99 162.27
CA ASN A 495 16.24 -98.69 162.90
C ASN A 495 16.26 -98.51 164.42
N LEU A 496 15.91 -97.32 164.94
CA LEU A 496 15.80 -97.04 166.38
C LEU A 496 14.60 -97.74 167.02
N ARG A 497 13.48 -97.91 166.29
CA ARG A 497 12.31 -98.67 166.76
C ARG A 497 12.60 -100.16 166.96
N ASN A 498 13.54 -100.72 166.22
CA ASN A 498 13.90 -102.13 166.31
C ASN A 498 15.04 -102.41 167.31
N ALA A 499 15.66 -101.36 167.87
CA ALA A 499 16.82 -101.48 168.77
C ALA A 499 16.48 -101.35 170.28
N ASN A 500 15.20 -101.22 170.67
CA ASN A 500 14.80 -101.14 172.08
C ASN A 500 13.50 -101.93 172.35
N ARG A 501 13.58 -102.91 173.26
CA ARG A 501 12.64 -103.98 173.67
C ARG A 501 12.82 -105.31 172.94
N ASN A 502 13.61 -106.31 173.36
CA ASN A 502 14.46 -106.59 174.54
C ASN A 502 14.22 -105.81 175.83
#